data_AF-A0A2G9TNI1-F1
#
_entry.id   AF-A0A2G9TNI1-F1
#
_cell.length_a   1.000
_cell.length_b   1.000
_cell.length_c   1.000
_cell.angle_alpha   90.00
_cell.angle_beta   90.00
_cell.angle_gamma   90.00
#
_symmetry.space_group_name_H-M   'P 1'
#
loop_
_entity.id
_entity.type
_entity.pdbx_description
1 polymer ?
#
loop_
_entity_poly.entity_id
_entity_poly.type
_entity_poly.pdbx_seq_one_letter_code
_entity_poly.pdbx_strand_id
1 'polypeptide(L)'
;TSPGEIKVALNAAIDAGYRLIDTAATYQNEEAIGETLKEMMNSGKVTRAELFITTKKNMKSQNHHVKVQDTWRGMEDVYKKGLTKAIGVSNYSPEQIERILKTSTVPIHNCQ
;
A
#
# COMPACT_ATOMS: atom_id res chain seq x y z
N THR A 1 -9.82 9.56 10.54
CA THR A 1 -8.86 10.60 10.94
C THR A 1 -9.07 11.81 10.08
N SER A 2 -9.20 12.98 10.68
CA SER A 2 -9.40 14.23 9.93
C SER A 2 -8.14 14.64 9.14
N PRO A 3 -8.27 15.48 8.10
CA PRO A 3 -7.11 15.99 7.37
C PRO A 3 -6.09 16.73 8.26
N GLY A 4 -6.57 17.50 9.24
CA GLY A 4 -5.70 18.21 10.18
C GLY A 4 -4.87 17.26 11.06
N GLU A 5 -5.48 16.21 11.60
CA GLU A 5 -4.78 15.19 12.38
C GLU A 5 -3.75 14.42 11.54
N ILE A 6 -4.06 14.13 10.26
CA ILE A 6 -3.13 13.48 9.34
C ILE A 6 -1.91 14.37 9.11
N LYS A 7 -2.12 15.67 8.89
CA LYS A 7 -1.03 16.63 8.70
C LYS A 7 -0.11 16.70 9.91
N VAL A 8 -0.68 16.75 11.12
CA VAL A 8 0.08 16.74 12.38
C VAL A 8 0.88 15.45 12.51
N ALA A 9 0.23 14.30 12.33
CA ALA A 9 0.86 12.99 12.48
C ALA A 9 2.01 12.76 11.48
N LEU A 10 1.80 13.10 10.20
CA LEU A 10 2.84 12.95 9.18
C LEU A 10 4.02 13.88 9.42
N ASN A 11 3.79 15.13 9.85
CA ASN A 11 4.90 16.03 10.18
C ASN A 11 5.75 15.46 11.31
N ALA A 12 5.10 15.06 12.42
CA ALA A 12 5.80 14.49 13.56
C ALA A 12 6.58 13.21 13.18
N ALA A 13 6.01 12.33 12.36
CA ALA A 13 6.67 11.12 11.90
C ALA A 13 7.89 11.40 11.02
N ILE A 14 7.77 12.30 10.04
CA ILE A 14 8.88 12.67 9.14
C ILE A 14 10.01 13.35 9.92
N ASP A 15 9.67 14.25 10.85
CA ASP A 15 10.63 14.94 11.73
C ASP A 15 11.36 13.96 12.66
N ALA A 16 10.66 12.89 13.10
CA ALA A 16 11.25 11.80 13.86
C ALA A 16 12.08 10.81 13.00
N GLY A 17 12.19 11.03 11.68
CA GLY A 17 13.01 10.21 10.79
C GLY A 17 12.28 9.04 10.12
N TYR A 18 10.97 8.88 10.33
CA TYR A 18 10.21 7.84 9.63
C TYR A 18 10.20 8.12 8.13
N ARG A 19 10.24 7.03 7.34
CA ARG A 19 10.20 7.07 5.87
C ARG A 19 9.23 6.06 5.26
N LEU A 20 8.66 5.18 6.09
CA LEU A 20 7.62 4.24 5.70
C LEU A 20 6.26 4.80 6.14
N ILE A 21 5.32 4.87 5.19
CA ILE A 21 3.94 5.29 5.43
C ILE A 21 3.03 4.15 4.96
N ASP A 22 2.30 3.55 5.89
CA ASP A 22 1.33 2.50 5.62
C ASP A 22 -0.09 3.07 5.65
N THR A 23 -0.82 2.89 4.55
CA THR A 23 -2.22 3.31 4.41
C THR A 23 -3.05 2.21 3.74
N ALA A 24 -4.34 2.45 3.53
CA ALA A 24 -5.27 1.58 2.83
C ALA A 24 -6.45 2.39 2.27
N ALA A 25 -6.94 2.01 1.10
CA ALA A 25 -8.11 2.65 0.49
C ALA A 25 -9.36 2.62 1.39
N THR A 26 -9.49 1.60 2.26
CA THR A 26 -10.65 1.50 3.18
C THR A 26 -10.67 2.59 4.25
N TYR A 27 -9.52 3.20 4.57
CA TYR A 27 -9.41 4.27 5.56
C TYR A 27 -10.04 5.58 5.07
N GLN A 28 -10.27 5.73 3.76
CA GLN A 28 -10.94 6.89 3.15
C GLN A 28 -10.27 8.22 3.51
N ASN A 29 -8.94 8.21 3.61
CA ASN A 29 -8.14 9.37 3.97
C ASN A 29 -6.82 9.47 3.17
N GLU A 30 -6.68 8.68 2.10
CA GLU A 30 -5.48 8.70 1.24
C GLU A 30 -5.30 10.03 0.52
N GLU A 31 -6.39 10.75 0.24
CA GLU A 31 -6.33 12.11 -0.33
C GLU A 31 -5.59 13.08 0.60
N ALA A 32 -6.03 13.16 1.87
CA ALA A 32 -5.38 14.02 2.87
C ALA A 32 -3.89 13.63 3.12
N ILE A 33 -3.57 12.33 3.08
CA ILE A 33 -2.18 11.85 3.15
C ILE A 33 -1.40 12.34 1.92
N GLY A 34 -1.94 12.16 0.72
CA GLY A 34 -1.31 12.55 -0.54
C GLY A 34 -1.07 14.05 -0.64
N GLU A 35 -2.04 14.87 -0.26
CA GLU A 35 -1.91 16.34 -0.21
C GLU A 35 -0.81 16.76 0.77
N THR A 36 -0.81 16.20 1.97
CA THR A 36 0.22 16.51 2.99
C THR A 36 1.62 16.16 2.50
N LEU A 37 1.81 14.96 1.91
CA LEU A 37 3.11 14.55 1.39
C LEU A 37 3.55 15.41 0.20
N LYS A 38 2.61 15.82 -0.65
CA LYS A 38 2.88 16.75 -1.76
C LYS A 38 3.38 18.10 -1.24
N GLU A 39 2.75 18.67 -0.23
CA GLU A 39 3.22 19.91 0.41
C GLU A 39 4.63 19.76 0.97
N MET A 40 4.92 18.66 1.69
CA MET A 40 6.25 18.39 2.25
C MET A 40 7.32 18.21 1.17
N MET A 41 6.98 17.55 0.06
CA MET A 41 7.90 17.42 -1.06
C MET A 41 8.16 18.76 -1.75
N ASN A 42 7.12 19.59 -1.92
CA ASN A 42 7.26 20.91 -2.51
C ASN A 42 8.09 21.87 -1.63
N SER A 43 8.05 21.72 -0.30
CA SER A 43 8.87 22.51 0.61
C SER A 43 10.31 21.98 0.76
N GLY A 44 10.63 20.84 0.16
CA GLY A 44 11.94 20.19 0.30
C GLY A 44 12.14 19.45 1.62
N LYS A 45 11.10 19.26 2.44
CA LYS A 45 11.17 18.55 3.73
C LYS A 45 11.47 17.06 3.55
N VAL A 46 11.03 16.46 2.46
CA VAL A 46 11.32 15.07 2.07
C VAL A 46 11.23 14.93 0.56
N THR A 47 11.93 13.98 -0.03
CA THR A 47 11.83 13.64 -1.46
C THR A 47 11.01 12.38 -1.68
N ARG A 48 10.45 12.21 -2.89
CA ARG A 48 9.71 10.98 -3.25
C ARG A 48 10.55 9.72 -3.09
N ALA A 49 11.85 9.79 -3.38
CA ALA A 49 12.76 8.65 -3.34
C ALA A 49 13.07 8.19 -1.90
N GLU A 50 12.99 9.09 -0.92
CA GLU A 50 13.15 8.75 0.49
C GLU A 50 11.93 8.02 1.06
N LEU A 51 10.75 8.14 0.44
CA LEU A 51 9.51 7.58 0.99
C LEU A 51 9.20 6.18 0.44
N PHE A 52 8.90 5.27 1.37
CA PHE A 52 8.24 4.01 1.09
C PHE A 52 6.76 4.11 1.47
N ILE A 53 5.86 4.02 0.48
CA ILE A 53 4.42 4.17 0.70
C ILE A 53 3.73 2.84 0.37
N THR A 54 3.01 2.29 1.34
CA THR A 54 2.19 1.08 1.19
C THR A 54 0.72 1.47 1.15
N THR A 55 -0.03 0.96 0.16
CA THR A 55 -1.50 0.99 0.17
C THR A 55 -2.07 -0.42 0.00
N LYS A 56 -3.35 -0.58 0.30
CA LYS A 56 -4.09 -1.85 0.26
C LYS A 56 -5.36 -1.68 -0.55
N LYS A 57 -5.65 -2.67 -1.38
CA LYS A 57 -6.89 -2.75 -2.16
C LYS A 57 -8.10 -2.69 -1.22
N ASN A 58 -9.11 -1.91 -1.59
CA ASN A 58 -10.38 -1.86 -0.86
C ASN A 58 -11.12 -3.21 -0.96
N MET A 59 -11.50 -3.77 0.19
CA MET A 59 -12.17 -5.07 0.30
C MET A 59 -13.69 -4.94 0.55
N LYS A 60 -14.26 -3.72 0.56
CA LYS A 60 -15.69 -3.50 0.90
C LYS A 60 -16.69 -4.22 -0.02
N SER A 61 -16.27 -4.66 -1.21
CA SER A 61 -17.12 -5.41 -2.16
C SER A 61 -16.41 -6.69 -2.65
N GLN A 62 -15.95 -7.51 -1.72
CA GLN A 62 -15.39 -8.83 -2.04
C GLN A 62 -16.44 -9.71 -2.73
N ASN A 63 -16.22 -10.02 -4.00
CA ASN A 63 -16.97 -11.06 -4.70
C ASN A 63 -16.34 -12.42 -4.35
N HIS A 64 -17.08 -13.24 -3.58
CA HIS A 64 -16.62 -14.55 -3.10
C HIS A 64 -16.36 -15.58 -4.23
N HIS A 65 -16.80 -15.31 -5.46
CA HIS A 65 -16.45 -16.13 -6.63
C HIS A 65 -15.05 -15.85 -7.17
N VAL A 66 -14.43 -14.72 -6.81
CA VAL A 66 -13.06 -14.39 -7.21
C VAL A 66 -12.10 -15.14 -6.31
N LYS A 67 -11.23 -15.97 -6.90
CA LYS A 67 -10.23 -16.72 -6.14
C LYS A 67 -9.05 -15.82 -5.80
N VAL A 68 -8.34 -16.16 -4.73
CA VAL A 68 -7.10 -15.46 -4.33
C VAL A 68 -6.07 -15.43 -5.45
N GLN A 69 -5.98 -16.49 -6.26
CA GLN A 69 -5.07 -16.56 -7.41
C GLN A 69 -5.45 -15.57 -8.52
N ASP A 70 -6.75 -15.37 -8.75
CA ASP A 70 -7.22 -14.41 -9.76
C ASP A 70 -6.91 -12.97 -9.32
N THR A 71 -7.09 -12.67 -8.04
CA THR A 71 -6.67 -11.39 -7.47
C THR A 71 -5.15 -11.22 -7.55
N TRP A 72 -4.38 -12.27 -7.25
CA TRP A 72 -2.92 -12.21 -7.33
C TRP A 72 -2.43 -11.92 -8.75
N ARG A 73 -2.99 -12.55 -9.79
CA ARG A 73 -2.65 -12.25 -11.20
C ARG A 73 -2.83 -10.76 -11.52
N GLY A 74 -3.91 -10.14 -11.04
CA GLY A 74 -4.09 -8.69 -11.19
C GLY A 74 -3.01 -7.87 -10.48
N MET A 75 -2.55 -8.31 -9.31
CA MET A 75 -1.42 -7.68 -8.61
C MET A 75 -0.11 -7.85 -9.40
N GLU A 76 0.12 -9.02 -10.01
CA GLU A 76 1.28 -9.25 -10.88
C GLU A 76 1.27 -8.30 -12.08
N ASP A 77 0.11 -8.02 -12.68
CA ASP A 77 0.00 -7.07 -13.79
C ASP A 77 0.36 -5.64 -13.36
N VAL A 78 -0.09 -5.21 -12.18
CA VAL A 78 0.26 -3.89 -11.61
C VAL A 78 1.76 -3.79 -11.36
N TYR A 79 2.38 -4.87 -10.85
CA TYR A 79 3.83 -4.96 -10.67
C TYR A 79 4.59 -4.91 -12.01
N LYS A 80 4.21 -5.74 -12.97
CA LYS A 80 4.86 -5.84 -14.30
C LYS A 80 4.74 -4.55 -15.10
N LYS A 81 3.65 -3.78 -14.90
CA LYS A 81 3.47 -2.43 -15.48
C LYS A 81 4.31 -1.35 -14.80
N GLY A 82 5.02 -1.67 -13.72
CA GLY A 82 5.86 -0.72 -12.97
C GLY A 82 5.08 0.29 -12.13
N LEU A 83 3.77 0.08 -11.94
CA LEU A 83 2.91 0.98 -11.14
C LEU A 83 3.19 0.86 -9.64
N THR A 84 3.75 -0.28 -9.22
CA THR A 84 4.27 -0.51 -7.88
C THR A 84 5.65 -1.15 -7.95
N LYS A 85 6.47 -0.95 -6.92
CA LYS A 85 7.80 -1.56 -6.78
C LYS A 85 7.77 -2.93 -6.09
N ALA A 86 6.69 -3.22 -5.36
CA ALA A 86 6.48 -4.48 -4.65
C ALA A 86 4.99 -4.79 -4.53
N ILE A 87 4.66 -6.07 -4.38
CA ILE A 87 3.30 -6.56 -4.13
C ILE A 87 3.33 -7.59 -3.00
N GLY A 88 2.27 -7.63 -2.22
CA GLY A 88 2.16 -8.47 -1.04
C GLY A 88 0.71 -8.79 -0.70
N VAL A 89 0.54 -9.52 0.39
CA VAL A 89 -0.77 -9.91 0.94
C VAL A 89 -0.92 -9.39 2.35
N SER A 90 -2.16 -9.31 2.85
CA SER A 90 -2.42 -8.99 4.24
C SER A 90 -3.58 -9.81 4.79
N ASN A 91 -3.40 -10.38 5.98
CA ASN A 91 -4.35 -11.28 6.64
C ASN A 91 -4.69 -12.55 5.81
N TYR A 92 -3.72 -13.13 5.10
CA TYR A 92 -3.92 -14.38 4.34
C TYR A 92 -3.52 -15.59 5.18
N SER A 93 -4.28 -16.68 5.09
CA SER A 93 -3.92 -17.95 5.73
C SER A 93 -2.76 -18.66 4.99
N PRO A 94 -2.04 -19.58 5.64
CA PRO A 94 -1.00 -20.37 4.98
C PRO A 94 -1.50 -21.11 3.73
N GLU A 95 -2.72 -21.65 3.76
CA GLU A 95 -3.32 -22.35 2.63
C GLU A 95 -3.62 -21.39 1.45
N GLN A 96 -4.04 -20.16 1.73
CA GLN A 96 -4.22 -19.13 0.71
C GLN A 96 -2.89 -18.71 0.08
N ILE A 97 -1.85 -18.56 0.90
CA ILE A 97 -0.48 -18.27 0.45
C ILE A 97 0.03 -19.41 -0.44
N GLU A 98 -0.08 -20.67 0.01
CA GLU A 98 0.35 -21.84 -0.77
C GLU A 98 -0.34 -21.91 -2.13
N ARG A 99 -1.66 -21.63 -2.16
CA ARG A 99 -2.43 -21.57 -3.41
C ARG A 99 -1.94 -20.50 -4.37
N ILE A 100 -1.49 -19.35 -3.87
CA ILE A 100 -0.88 -18.31 -4.70
C ILE A 100 0.46 -18.79 -5.23
N LEU A 101 1.34 -19.27 -4.34
CA LEU A 101 2.71 -19.68 -4.68
C LEU A 101 2.77 -20.79 -5.74
N LYS A 102 1.77 -21.69 -5.78
CA LYS A 102 1.64 -22.72 -6.83
C LYS A 102 1.48 -22.17 -8.24
N THR A 103 1.05 -20.92 -8.39
CA THR A 103 0.71 -20.32 -9.69
C THR A 103 1.38 -18.96 -9.94
N SER A 104 2.09 -18.43 -8.94
CA SER A 104 2.69 -17.09 -9.01
C SER A 104 3.92 -17.06 -9.91
N THR A 105 4.03 -16.00 -10.71
CA THR A 105 5.23 -15.64 -11.47
C THR A 105 6.02 -14.50 -10.82
N VAL A 106 5.39 -13.76 -9.91
CA VAL A 106 6.01 -12.72 -9.07
C VAL A 106 5.90 -13.16 -7.61
N PRO A 107 6.99 -13.08 -6.81
CA PRO A 107 6.94 -13.48 -5.41
C PRO A 107 6.06 -12.56 -4.56
N ILE A 108 5.54 -13.09 -3.47
CA ILE A 108 4.95 -12.29 -2.39
C ILE A 108 6.10 -11.60 -1.66
N HIS A 109 6.24 -10.29 -1.81
CA HIS A 109 7.35 -9.52 -1.23
C HIS A 109 7.15 -9.24 0.27
N ASN A 110 5.90 -9.18 0.72
CA ASN A 110 5.52 -8.91 2.11
C ASN A 110 4.19 -9.59 2.45
N CYS A 111 4.06 -10.07 3.69
CA CYS A 111 2.81 -10.57 4.26
C CYS A 111 2.56 -9.81 5.57
N GLN A 112 1.51 -8.98 5.61
CA GLN A 112 1.16 -8.13 6.76
C GLN A 112 -0.04 -8.64 7.53
#